data_AF-A0A402DHX0-F1
#
_entry.id   AF-A0A402DHX0-F1
#
_cell.length_a   1.000
_cell.length_b   1.000
_cell.length_c   1.000
_cell.angle_alpha   90.00
_cell.angle_beta   90.00
_cell.angle_gamma   90.00
#
_symmetry.space_group_name_H-M   'P 1'
#
loop_
_entity.id
_entity.type
_entity.pdbx_description
1 polymer ?
#
loop_
_entity_poly.entity_id
_entity_poly.type
_entity_poly.pdbx_seq_one_letter_code
_entity_poly.pdbx_strand_id
1 'polypeptide(L)'
;MARYCCSYFVGISPHQTGFLYDDILSLGEFEIIKRRTDVLLLSEVPNDAFFPQLVKVELFIHPPTSSELQIDLLVKNHELPLRTNNRCRRFFESIHQIITNNYQGQSLTRITA
;
A
#
# COMPACT_ATOMS: atom_id res chain seq x y z
N MET A 1 11.10 6.96 -13.62
CA MET A 1 10.33 6.10 -12.70
C MET A 1 9.54 6.94 -11.71
N ALA A 2 8.26 6.64 -11.56
CA ALA A 2 7.42 7.19 -10.52
C ALA A 2 7.48 6.24 -9.32
N ARG A 3 7.75 6.80 -8.14
CA ARG A 3 7.85 6.06 -6.88
C ARG A 3 7.24 6.91 -5.78
N TYR A 4 6.26 6.36 -5.08
CA TYR A 4 5.65 6.96 -3.90
C TYR A 4 5.77 5.97 -2.76
N CYS A 5 6.30 6.43 -1.63
CA CYS A 5 6.43 5.59 -0.45
C CYS A 5 6.15 6.34 0.84
N CYS A 6 5.68 5.60 1.83
CA CYS A 6 5.57 6.07 3.19
C CYS A 6 5.60 4.88 4.16
N SER A 7 5.97 5.20 5.39
CA SER A 7 5.88 4.28 6.53
C SER A 7 4.79 4.76 7.47
N TYR A 8 3.99 3.82 7.95
CA TYR A 8 2.99 4.02 8.98
C TYR A 8 3.47 3.33 10.25
N PHE A 9 3.39 4.03 11.37
CA PHE A 9 3.57 3.48 12.71
C PHE A 9 2.22 3.52 13.39
N VAL A 10 1.70 2.34 13.71
CA VAL A 10 0.36 2.18 14.26
C VAL A 10 0.44 1.59 15.66
N GLY A 11 -0.24 2.18 16.64
CA GLY A 11 -0.34 1.60 17.97
C GLY A 11 -1.05 0.24 17.95
N ILE A 12 -0.48 -0.81 18.52
CA ILE A 12 -1.05 -2.16 18.43
C ILE A 12 -2.27 -2.29 19.35
N SER A 13 -3.45 -2.37 18.75
CA SER A 13 -4.65 -2.95 19.37
C SER A 13 -4.78 -4.43 18.94
N PRO A 14 -5.05 -5.38 19.85
CA PRO A 14 -4.97 -6.83 19.57
C PRO A 14 -5.96 -7.39 18.54
N HIS A 15 -6.80 -6.58 17.88
CA HIS A 15 -7.96 -7.08 17.12
C HIS A 15 -8.04 -6.73 15.62
N GLN A 16 -7.10 -6.01 14.99
CA GLN A 16 -7.43 -5.32 13.72
C GLN A 16 -6.48 -5.49 12.51
N THR A 17 -5.44 -6.32 12.55
CA THR A 17 -4.51 -6.46 11.40
C THR A 17 -5.01 -7.34 10.26
N GLY A 18 -6.13 -8.05 10.43
CA GLY A 18 -6.60 -9.06 9.47
C GLY A 18 -7.19 -8.53 8.17
N PHE A 19 -7.86 -7.37 8.19
CA PHE A 19 -8.72 -6.92 7.08
C PHE A 19 -8.03 -6.04 6.04
N LEU A 20 -6.84 -5.51 6.34
CA LEU A 20 -6.16 -4.53 5.48
C LEU A 20 -5.93 -5.04 4.06
N TYR A 21 -5.52 -6.30 3.92
CA TYR A 21 -5.25 -6.88 2.58
C TYR A 21 -6.54 -7.04 1.78
N ASP A 22 -7.63 -7.46 2.41
CA ASP A 22 -8.89 -7.70 1.71
C ASP A 22 -9.54 -6.36 1.30
N ASP A 23 -9.40 -5.31 2.11
CA ASP A 23 -9.84 -3.96 1.74
C ASP A 23 -9.06 -3.40 0.55
N ILE A 24 -7.74 -3.61 0.48
CA ILE A 24 -6.93 -3.19 -0.68
C ILE A 24 -7.35 -3.97 -1.93
N LEU A 25 -7.61 -5.28 -1.80
CA LEU A 25 -8.05 -6.12 -2.92
C LEU A 25 -9.46 -5.80 -3.39
N SER A 26 -10.32 -5.26 -2.51
CA SER A 26 -11.68 -4.85 -2.85
C SER A 26 -11.74 -3.70 -3.88
N LEU A 27 -10.63 -2.98 -4.09
CA LEU A 27 -10.50 -2.00 -5.17
C LEU A 27 -10.71 -2.63 -6.56
N GLY A 28 -10.40 -3.93 -6.73
CA GLY A 28 -10.56 -4.64 -8.00
C GLY A 28 -9.59 -4.20 -9.11
N GLU A 29 -8.68 -3.26 -8.82
CA GLU A 29 -7.71 -2.72 -9.77
C GLU A 29 -6.39 -3.50 -9.78
N PHE A 30 -6.28 -4.54 -8.96
CA PHE A 30 -5.02 -5.25 -8.70
C PHE A 30 -5.13 -6.77 -8.81
N GLU A 31 -4.09 -7.39 -9.38
CA GLU A 31 -3.82 -8.82 -9.30
C GLU A 31 -2.75 -9.11 -8.24
N ILE A 32 -2.90 -10.24 -7.52
CA ILE A 32 -1.95 -10.65 -6.49
C ILE A 32 -0.74 -11.32 -7.16
N ILE A 33 0.44 -10.74 -7.01
CA ILE A 33 1.71 -11.41 -7.35
C ILE A 33 2.16 -12.32 -6.20
N LYS A 34 2.05 -11.83 -4.96
CA LYS A 34 2.47 -12.55 -3.75
C LYS A 34 1.68 -12.08 -2.53
N ARG A 35 1.12 -13.01 -1.77
CA ARG A 35 0.48 -12.76 -0.47
C ARG A 35 1.11 -13.65 0.60
N ARG A 36 1.66 -13.04 1.65
CA ARG A 36 2.13 -13.67 2.88
C ARG A 36 1.63 -12.84 4.07
N THR A 37 1.92 -13.29 5.29
CA THR A 37 1.55 -12.58 6.51
C THR A 37 2.19 -11.20 6.60
N ASP A 38 3.44 -11.07 6.15
CA ASP A 38 4.31 -9.89 6.28
C ASP A 38 4.47 -9.09 4.98
N VAL A 39 3.99 -9.61 3.84
CA VAL A 39 4.16 -8.95 2.55
C VAL A 39 2.98 -9.20 1.61
N LEU A 40 2.51 -8.12 0.98
CA LEU A 40 1.58 -8.14 -0.13
C LEU A 40 2.20 -7.43 -1.34
N LEU A 41 2.37 -8.16 -2.43
CA LEU A 41 2.83 -7.63 -3.71
C LEU A 41 1.69 -7.73 -4.71
N LEU A 42 1.35 -6.59 -5.31
CA LEU A 42 0.28 -6.46 -6.29
C LEU A 42 0.78 -5.84 -7.59
N SER A 43 0.13 -6.20 -8.68
CA SER A 43 0.23 -5.51 -9.97
C SER A 43 -1.11 -4.91 -10.33
N GLU A 44 -1.10 -3.76 -10.98
CA GLU A 44 -2.28 -3.24 -11.68
C GLU A 44 -2.78 -4.27 -12.69
N VAL A 45 -4.11 -4.45 -12.76
CA VAL A 45 -4.75 -5.23 -13.82
C VAL A 45 -4.63 -4.47 -15.14
N PRO A 46 -4.20 -5.11 -16.24
CA PRO A 46 -4.03 -4.45 -17.54
C PRO A 46 -5.37 -4.08 -18.17
N ASN A 47 -5.93 -2.94 -17.77
CA ASN A 47 -7.17 -2.37 -18.32
C ASN A 47 -6.80 -1.32 -19.39
N ASP A 48 -6.47 -1.78 -20.60
CA ASP A 48 -5.91 -0.99 -21.73
C ASP A 48 -4.49 -0.41 -21.53
N ALA A 49 -3.84 -0.73 -20.42
CA ALA A 49 -2.47 -0.31 -20.15
C ALA A 49 -1.44 -1.19 -20.88
N PHE A 50 -0.43 -0.59 -21.52
CA PHE A 50 0.75 -1.34 -21.95
C PHE A 50 1.44 -1.98 -20.73
N PHE A 51 1.78 -3.27 -20.83
CA PHE A 51 2.45 -4.05 -19.76
C PHE A 51 3.61 -3.33 -19.03
N PRO A 52 4.49 -2.56 -19.69
CA PRO A 52 5.56 -1.80 -19.02
C PRO A 52 5.05 -0.71 -18.05
N GLN A 53 3.82 -0.24 -18.24
CA GLN A 53 3.21 0.85 -17.47
C GLN A 53 2.39 0.36 -16.27
N LEU A 54 2.29 -0.96 -16.04
CA LEU A 54 1.55 -1.49 -14.91
C LEU A 54 2.21 -1.06 -13.60
N VAL A 55 1.41 -0.46 -12.73
CA VAL A 55 1.87 -0.07 -11.41
C VAL A 55 2.09 -1.31 -10.54
N LYS A 56 3.18 -1.33 -9.78
CA LYS A 56 3.44 -2.31 -8.74
C LYS A 56 3.21 -1.68 -7.38
N VAL A 57 2.49 -2.40 -6.53
CA VAL A 57 2.27 -2.04 -5.13
C VAL A 57 2.97 -3.08 -4.28
N GLU A 58 3.76 -2.60 -3.33
CA GLU A 58 4.44 -3.44 -2.34
C GLU A 58 4.07 -2.91 -0.97
N LEU A 59 3.43 -3.75 -0.17
CA LEU A 59 3.08 -3.49 1.21
C LEU A 59 3.86 -4.45 2.10
N PHE A 60 4.58 -3.93 3.07
CA PHE A 60 5.33 -4.72 4.05
C PHE A 60 4.78 -4.44 5.44
N ILE A 61 4.41 -5.49 6.16
CA ILE A 61 4.03 -5.44 7.57
C ILE A 61 5.18 -6.04 8.36
N HIS A 62 5.88 -5.18 9.10
CA HIS A 62 7.01 -5.61 9.92
C HIS A 62 6.51 -6.35 11.16
N PRO A 63 7.34 -7.24 11.75
CA PRO A 63 7.03 -7.81 13.05
C PRO A 63 6.72 -6.70 14.06
N PRO A 64 5.60 -6.79 14.80
CA PRO A 64 5.23 -5.77 15.76
C PRO A 64 6.30 -5.62 16.85
N THR A 65 6.52 -4.38 17.29
CA THR A 65 7.23 -4.11 18.54
C THR A 65 6.28 -4.25 19.73
N SER A 66 6.73 -3.94 20.95
CA SER A 66 5.87 -4.02 22.13
C SER A 66 4.67 -3.06 22.12
N SER A 67 4.70 -1.99 21.32
CA SER A 67 3.66 -0.95 21.30
C SER A 67 3.18 -0.57 19.90
N GLU A 68 3.99 -0.82 18.85
CA GLU A 68 3.71 -0.32 17.51
C GLU A 68 3.96 -1.36 16.42
N LEU A 69 3.10 -1.34 15.41
CA LEU A 69 3.20 -2.04 14.15
C LEU A 69 3.68 -1.07 13.07
N GLN A 70 4.73 -1.44 12.34
CA GLN A 70 5.19 -0.67 11.20
C GLN A 70 4.66 -1.28 9.89
N ILE A 71 4.14 -0.42 9.02
CA ILE A 71 3.66 -0.78 7.68
C ILE A 71 4.35 0.12 6.66
N ASP A 72 5.08 -0.47 5.72
CA ASP A 72 5.67 0.27 4.61
C ASP A 72 4.84 0.07 3.34
N LEU A 73 4.43 1.18 2.72
CA LEU A 73 3.76 1.22 1.44
C LEU A 73 4.70 1.76 0.38
N LEU A 74 4.82 1.03 -0.72
CA LEU A 74 5.57 1.44 -1.91
C LEU A 74 4.71 1.23 -3.15
N VAL A 75 4.48 2.30 -3.91
CA VAL A 75 3.78 2.26 -5.18
C VAL A 75 4.71 2.80 -6.26
N LYS A 76 5.02 1.97 -7.27
CA LYS A 76 6.04 2.29 -8.27
C LYS A 76 5.67 1.86 -9.68
N ASN A 77 6.20 2.57 -10.66
CA ASN A 77 6.28 2.13 -12.04
C ASN A 77 7.59 2.62 -12.68
N HIS A 78 8.24 1.75 -13.46
CA HIS A 78 9.56 2.04 -14.03
C HIS A 78 9.49 3.03 -15.20
N GLU A 79 8.42 3.00 -16.00
CA GLU A 79 8.23 3.78 -17.22
C GLU A 79 7.58 5.16 -16.99
N LEU A 80 6.72 5.28 -15.97
CA LEU A 80 6.00 6.53 -15.71
C LEU A 80 6.96 7.61 -15.14
N PRO A 81 6.82 8.88 -15.57
CA PRO A 81 7.54 9.99 -14.96
C PRO A 81 6.93 10.33 -13.58
N LEU A 82 7.77 10.73 -12.62
CA LEU A 82 7.31 11.22 -11.32
C LEU A 82 6.59 12.56 -11.50
N ARG A 83 5.26 12.52 -11.54
CA ARG A 83 4.39 13.70 -11.73
C ARG A 83 3.23 13.66 -10.74
N THR A 84 2.73 14.80 -10.30
CA THR A 84 1.59 14.87 -9.37
C THR A 84 0.31 14.22 -9.92
N ASN A 85 0.15 14.19 -11.24
CA ASN A 85 -0.95 13.50 -11.91
C ASN A 85 -0.44 12.26 -12.65
N ASN A 86 -0.34 11.12 -11.94
CA ASN A 86 -0.10 9.81 -12.57
C ASN A 86 -0.84 8.69 -11.81
N ARG A 87 -0.92 7.50 -12.43
CA ARG A 87 -1.58 6.32 -11.85
C ARG A 87 -0.96 5.85 -10.54
N CYS A 88 0.37 5.86 -10.42
CA CYS A 88 1.03 5.50 -9.16
C CYS A 88 0.59 6.41 -8.01
N ARG A 89 0.40 7.72 -8.27
CA ARG A 89 -0.09 8.66 -7.26
C ARG A 89 -1.53 8.35 -6.83
N ARG A 90 -2.42 8.09 -7.80
CA ARG A 90 -3.82 7.73 -7.51
C ARG A 90 -3.92 6.48 -6.65
N PHE A 91 -3.23 5.40 -7.03
CA PHE A 91 -3.22 4.16 -6.24
C PHE A 91 -2.59 4.37 -4.86
N PHE A 92 -1.52 5.15 -4.77
CA PHE A 92 -0.91 5.49 -3.49
C PHE A 92 -1.88 6.22 -2.55
N GLU A 93 -2.66 7.17 -3.07
CA GLU A 93 -3.67 7.90 -2.30
C GLU A 93 -4.86 7.01 -1.89
N SER A 94 -5.37 6.16 -2.79
CA SER A 94 -6.43 5.21 -2.47
C SER A 94 -6.02 4.24 -1.35
N ILE A 95 -4.82 3.65 -1.46
CA ILE A 95 -4.32 2.71 -0.45
C ILE A 95 -4.01 3.44 0.87
N HIS A 96 -3.50 4.68 0.79
CA HIS A 96 -3.32 5.52 1.98
C HIS A 96 -4.63 5.73 2.74
N GLN A 97 -5.73 6.01 2.04
CA GLN A 97 -7.05 6.16 2.66
C GLN A 97 -7.52 4.86 3.32
N ILE A 98 -7.34 3.72 2.66
CA ILE A 98 -7.69 2.40 3.21
C ILE A 98 -6.92 2.13 4.51
N ILE A 99 -5.60 2.36 4.51
CA ILE A 99 -4.76 2.19 5.72
C ILE A 99 -5.24 3.13 6.83
N THR A 100 -5.47 4.41 6.51
CA THR A 100 -5.89 5.41 7.51
C THR A 100 -7.25 5.06 8.13
N ASN A 101 -8.19 4.56 7.33
CA ASN A 101 -9.51 4.14 7.80
C ASN A 101 -9.44 2.86 8.65
N ASN A 102 -8.61 1.89 8.26
CA ASN A 102 -8.42 0.64 9.02
C ASN A 102 -7.87 0.88 10.43
N TYR A 103 -7.04 1.91 10.60
CA TYR A 103 -6.41 2.25 11.86
C TYR A 103 -6.96 3.53 12.49
N GLN A 104 -8.15 3.97 12.06
CA GLN A 104 -8.82 5.12 12.65
C GLN A 104 -9.07 4.87 14.14
N GLY A 105 -8.74 5.86 14.98
CA GLY A 105 -8.87 5.76 16.44
C GLY A 105 -7.64 5.14 17.15
N GLN A 106 -6.59 4.78 16.42
CA GLN A 106 -5.29 4.41 16.97
C GLN A 106 -4.28 5.55 16.79
N SER A 107 -3.15 5.50 17.49
CA SER A 107 -2.01 6.36 17.16
C SER A 107 -1.50 5.96 15.78
N LEU A 108 -1.58 6.86 14.80
CA LEU A 108 -1.13 6.65 13.43
C LEU A 108 -0.15 7.76 13.06
N THR A 109 1.13 7.43 12.97
CA THR A 109 2.17 8.35 12.48
C THR A 109 2.56 7.96 11.06
N ARG A 110 2.48 8.92 10.13
CA ARG A 110 2.92 8.75 8.75
C ARG A 110 4.23 9.48 8.51
N ILE A 111 5.23 8.77 8.00
CA ILE A 111 6.50 9.35 7.54
C ILE A 111 6.57 9.15 6.02
N THR A 112 6.79 10.24 5.28
CA THR A 112 7.06 10.21 3.84
C THR A 112 8.54 10.40 3.60
N ALA A 113 9.14 9.56 2.77
CA ALA A 113 10.52 9.71 2.29
C ALA A 113 10.59 10.60 1.04
#